data_AF-A0A6J6GGA3-F1
#
_entry.id   AF-A0A6J6GGA3-F1
#
_cell.length_a   1.000
_cell.length_b   1.000
_cell.length_c   1.000
_cell.angle_alpha   90.00
_cell.angle_beta   90.00
_cell.angle_gamma   90.00
#
_symmetry.space_group_name_H-M   'P 1'
#
loop_
_entity.id
_entity.type
_entity.pdbx_description
1 polymer ?
#
loop_
_entity_poly.entity_id
_entity_poly.type
_entity_poly.pdbx_seq_one_letter_code
_entity_poly.pdbx_strand_id
1 'polypeptide(L)'
;MNSKLEGAVNLTSPNPVTNQEFTAALARVLNRPAIFPAPAFALKAVLGGFSSEVLGSKRVIPKVLADAKFEFEYQHVSAALTALVD
;
A
#
# COMPACT_ATOMS: atom_id res chain seq x y z
N MET A 1 -2.88 10.57 -28.70
CA MET A 1 -2.09 10.58 -27.45
C MET A 1 -1.02 9.50 -27.59
N ASN A 2 0.25 9.89 -27.68
CA ASN A 2 1.35 8.96 -27.93
C ASN A 2 2.17 8.85 -26.63
N SER A 3 1.61 8.22 -25.61
CA SER A 3 2.29 8.00 -24.34
C SER A 3 3.15 6.76 -24.46
N LYS A 4 4.36 6.89 -25.02
CA LYS A 4 5.29 5.76 -25.12
C LYS A 4 6.01 5.54 -23.79
N LEU A 5 5.25 5.25 -22.73
CA LEU A 5 5.80 4.53 -21.59
C LEU A 5 5.82 3.05 -21.99
N GLU A 6 7.02 2.51 -22.18
CA GLU A 6 7.23 1.15 -22.63
C GLU A 6 8.17 0.43 -21.65
N GLY A 7 7.98 -0.87 -21.48
CA GLY A 7 8.75 -1.69 -20.53
C GLY A 7 8.12 -1.76 -19.13
N ALA A 8 8.92 -2.18 -18.15
CA ALA A 8 8.44 -2.40 -16.79
C ALA A 8 8.15 -1.06 -16.06
N VAL A 9 6.94 -0.93 -15.52
CA VAL A 9 6.49 0.26 -14.78
C VAL A 9 5.89 -0.16 -13.45
N ASN A 10 6.40 0.41 -12.36
CA ASN A 10 5.82 0.22 -11.03
C ASN A 10 4.54 1.05 -10.90
N LEU A 11 3.41 0.38 -10.69
CA LEU A 11 2.10 0.99 -10.48
C LEU A 11 1.81 1.16 -8.98
N THR A 12 2.65 1.96 -8.32
CA THR A 12 2.51 2.25 -6.88
C THR A 12 2.37 3.75 -6.65
N SER A 13 1.78 4.15 -5.53
CA SER A 13 1.79 5.55 -5.10
C SER A 13 3.22 6.05 -4.86
N PRO A 14 3.52 7.35 -5.05
CA PRO A 14 4.84 7.92 -4.80
C PRO A 14 5.25 7.92 -3.32
N ASN A 15 4.29 7.78 -2.39
CA ASN A 15 4.56 7.78 -0.96
C ASN A 15 4.29 6.40 -0.35
N PRO A 16 5.27 5.47 -0.36
CA PRO A 16 5.11 4.15 0.21
C PRO A 16 4.96 4.24 1.74
N VAL A 17 4.13 3.35 2.29
CA VAL A 17 3.87 3.26 3.73
C VAL A 17 4.18 1.86 4.24
N THR A 18 4.50 1.76 5.52
CA THR A 18 4.57 0.50 6.25
C THR A 18 3.18 -0.09 6.48
N ASN A 19 3.10 -1.40 6.78
CA ASN A 19 1.84 -2.04 7.14
C ASN A 19 1.21 -1.40 8.40
N GLN A 20 2.03 -0.94 9.34
CA GLN A 20 1.56 -0.24 10.55
C GLN A 20 0.87 1.08 10.21
N GLU A 21 1.48 1.89 9.34
CA GLU A 21 0.90 3.16 8.88
C GLU A 21 -0.39 2.94 8.09
N PHE A 22 -0.42 1.96 7.18
CA PHE A 22 -1.64 1.55 6.46
C PHE A 22 -2.75 1.16 7.43
N THR A 23 -2.45 0.25 8.36
CA THR A 23 -3.41 -0.27 9.34
C THR A 23 -3.96 0.84 10.23
N ALA A 24 -3.09 1.77 10.66
CA ALA A 24 -3.51 2.93 11.45
C ALA A 24 -4.40 3.90 10.65
N ALA A 25 -4.09 4.14 9.37
CA ALA A 25 -4.92 4.96 8.50
C ALA A 25 -6.32 4.34 8.27
N LEU A 26 -6.36 3.04 7.99
CA LEU A 26 -7.60 2.29 7.80
C LEU A 26 -8.46 2.27 9.08
N ALA A 27 -7.85 1.98 10.23
CA ALA A 27 -8.50 2.00 11.53
C ALA A 27 -9.19 3.34 11.82
N ARG A 28 -8.54 4.45 11.45
CA ARG A 28 -9.07 5.80 11.63
C ARG A 28 -10.30 6.04 10.77
N VAL A 29 -10.24 5.73 9.48
CA VAL A 29 -11.35 5.97 8.54
C VAL A 29 -12.56 5.09 8.88
N LEU A 30 -12.33 3.85 9.32
CA LEU A 30 -13.40 2.93 9.72
C LEU A 30 -13.94 3.15 11.14
N ASN A 31 -13.37 4.08 11.92
CA ASN A 31 -13.66 4.24 13.35
C ASN A 31 -13.51 2.93 14.16
N ARG A 32 -12.50 2.11 13.84
CA ARG A 32 -12.21 0.82 14.50
C ARG A 32 -10.75 0.74 14.93
N PRO A 33 -10.42 0.90 16.22
CA PRO A 33 -9.03 0.98 16.68
C PRO A 33 -8.28 -0.35 16.46
N ALA A 34 -7.05 -0.26 15.91
CA ALA A 34 -6.15 -1.38 15.68
C ALA A 34 -4.90 -1.26 16.57
N ILE A 35 -5.04 -1.64 17.85
CA ILE A 35 -4.05 -1.36 18.90
C ILE A 35 -2.95 -2.42 18.97
N PHE A 36 -3.29 -3.67 18.68
CA PHE A 36 -2.35 -4.80 18.78
C PHE A 36 -1.99 -5.32 17.39
N PRO A 37 -0.68 -5.49 17.08
CA PRO A 37 -0.26 -6.11 15.84
C PRO A 37 -0.59 -7.61 15.83
N ALA A 38 -0.89 -8.15 14.64
CA ALA A 38 -1.07 -9.58 14.47
C ALA A 38 0.27 -10.31 14.69
N PRO A 39 0.34 -11.32 15.59
CA PRO A 39 1.58 -12.04 15.82
C PRO A 39 2.01 -12.85 14.59
N ALA A 40 3.28 -12.76 14.21
CA ALA A 40 3.80 -13.45 13.03
C ALA A 40 3.65 -14.98 13.09
N PHE A 41 3.78 -15.59 14.27
CA PHE A 41 3.59 -17.04 14.42
C PHE A 41 2.13 -17.45 14.19
N ALA A 42 1.17 -16.63 14.63
CA ALA A 42 -0.24 -16.89 14.42
C ALA A 42 -0.59 -16.77 12.93
N LEU A 43 -0.06 -15.75 12.25
CA LEU A 43 -0.19 -15.60 10.81
C LEU A 43 0.42 -16.79 10.05
N LYS A 44 1.60 -17.29 10.46
CA LYS A 44 2.21 -18.50 9.89
C LYS A 44 1.35 -19.74 10.09
N ALA A 45 0.76 -19.92 11.28
CA ALA A 45 -0.09 -21.06 11.56
C ALA A 45 -1.38 -21.05 10.72
N VAL A 46 -2.00 -19.87 10.53
CA VAL A 46 -3.25 -19.72 9.79
C VAL A 46 -3.05 -19.73 8.27
N LEU A 47 -2.03 -19.02 7.77
CA LEU A 47 -1.79 -18.81 6.33
C LEU A 47 -0.80 -19.83 5.73
N GLY A 48 -0.12 -20.62 6.56
CA GLY A 48 0.89 -21.58 6.11
C GLY A 48 1.96 -20.93 5.24
N GLY A 49 2.21 -21.51 4.07
CA GLY A 49 3.19 -21.00 3.10
C GLY A 49 2.88 -19.60 2.55
N PHE A 50 1.63 -19.14 2.60
CA PHE A 50 1.25 -17.80 2.14
C PHE A 50 1.63 -16.69 3.12
N SER A 51 2.02 -17.05 4.35
CA SER A 51 2.43 -16.08 5.36
C SER A 51 3.65 -15.24 4.94
N SER A 52 4.49 -15.72 4.02
CA SER A 52 5.63 -14.96 3.50
C SER A 52 5.20 -13.74 2.70
N GLU A 53 4.07 -13.81 1.99
CA GLU A 53 3.56 -12.68 1.21
C GLU A 53 3.01 -11.58 2.11
N VAL A 54 2.36 -11.98 3.22
CA VAL A 54 1.79 -11.04 4.20
C VAL A 54 2.86 -10.44 5.10
N LEU A 55 3.84 -11.24 5.53
CA LEU A 55 4.94 -10.80 6.39
C LEU A 55 6.06 -10.13 5.60
N GLY A 56 6.10 -10.35 4.28
CA GLY A 56 7.04 -9.72 3.37
C GLY A 56 6.76 -8.23 3.23
N SER A 57 7.82 -7.46 2.98
CA SER A 57 7.70 -6.04 2.67
C SER A 57 8.65 -5.67 1.54
N LYS A 58 8.17 -4.80 0.65
CA LYS A 58 8.95 -4.20 -0.43
C LYS A 58 8.62 -2.73 -0.50
N ARG A 59 9.65 -1.88 -0.50
CA ARG A 59 9.50 -0.45 -0.78
C ARG A 59 9.65 -0.23 -2.28
N VAL A 60 8.51 -0.20 -2.98
CA VAL A 60 8.46 -0.01 -4.43
C VAL A 60 8.26 1.47 -4.76
N ILE A 61 9.06 2.00 -5.69
CA ILE A 61 9.03 3.42 -6.07
C ILE A 61 8.60 3.54 -7.54
N PRO A 62 7.60 4.39 -7.87
CA PRO A 62 7.10 4.56 -9.22
C PRO A 62 7.96 5.54 -10.03
N LYS A 63 9.27 5.27 -10.14
CA LYS A 63 10.24 6.21 -10.74
C LYS A 63 9.86 6.61 -12.18
N VAL A 64 9.46 5.66 -13.02
CA VAL A 64 9.06 5.94 -14.41
C VAL A 64 7.86 6.89 -14.47
N LEU A 65 6.85 6.68 -13.62
CA LEU A 65 5.67 7.56 -13.56
C LEU A 65 6.03 8.95 -13.01
N ALA A 66 6.88 9.02 -11.98
CA ALA A 66 7.34 10.28 -11.40
C ALA A 66 8.18 11.11 -12.38
N ASP A 67 9.10 10.46 -13.11
CA ASP A 67 9.93 11.11 -14.14
C ASP A 67 9.06 11.59 -15.31
N ALA A 68 8.01 10.82 -15.67
CA ALA A 68 7.02 11.17 -16.68
C ALA A 68 5.98 12.21 -16.22
N LYS A 69 6.09 12.73 -14.99
CA LYS A 69 5.15 13.70 -14.40
C LYS A 69 3.70 13.22 -14.41
N PHE A 70 3.51 11.91 -14.21
CA PHE A 70 2.18 11.34 -14.04
C PHE A 70 1.46 12.00 -12.86
N GLU A 71 0.20 12.38 -13.07
CA GLU A 71 -0.65 12.96 -12.05
C GLU A 71 -1.34 11.85 -11.25
N PHE A 72 -0.91 11.66 -10.01
CA PHE A 72 -1.51 10.68 -9.11
C PHE A 72 -2.74 11.29 -8.45
N GLU A 73 -3.91 10.69 -8.70
CA GLU A 73 -5.17 11.08 -8.04
C GLU A 73 -5.05 10.99 -6.51
N TYR A 74 -4.45 9.91 -6.00
CA TYR A 74 -4.19 9.72 -4.58
C TYR A 74 -2.70 9.49 -4.30
N GLN A 75 -2.01 10.54 -3.86
CA GLN A 75 -0.59 10.45 -3.50
C GLN A 75 -0.36 9.86 -2.10
N HIS A 76 -1.34 9.92 -1.21
CA HIS A 76 -1.24 9.42 0.16
C HIS A 76 -2.36 8.42 0.44
N VAL A 77 -2.03 7.36 1.17
CA VAL A 77 -2.96 6.26 1.45
C VAL A 77 -4.20 6.71 2.22
N SER A 78 -4.09 7.71 3.09
CA SER A 78 -5.22 8.27 3.83
C SER A 78 -6.28 8.86 2.92
N ALA A 79 -5.88 9.61 1.89
CA ALA A 79 -6.81 10.21 0.94
C ALA A 79 -7.58 9.14 0.14
N ALA A 80 -6.87 8.11 -0.32
CA ALA A 80 -7.49 6.98 -1.01
C ALA A 80 -8.47 6.22 -0.09
N LEU A 81 -8.09 5.97 1.16
CA LEU A 81 -8.94 5.25 2.11
C LEU A 81 -10.19 6.03 2.49
N THR A 82 -10.09 7.34 2.71
CA THR A 82 -11.25 8.20 2.96
C THR A 82 -12.22 8.14 1.79
N ALA A 83 -11.73 8.35 0.56
CA ALA A 83 -12.56 8.31 -0.65
C ALA A 83 -13.23 6.95 -0.92
N LEU A 84 -12.69 5.85 -0.38
CA LEU A 84 -13.25 4.50 -0.53
C LEU A 84 -14.35 4.16 0.48
N VAL A 85 -14.38 4.85 1.62
CA VAL A 85 -15.30 4.56 2.73
C VAL A 85 -16.47 5.55 2.78
N ASP A 86 -16.28 6.74 2.20
CA ASP A 86 -17.35 7.72 1.95
C ASP A 86 -18.37 7.18 0.92
#